data_AF-A0A452XYA6-F1
#
_entry.id   AF-A0A452XYA6-F1
#
_cell.length_a   1.000
_cell.length_b   1.000
_cell.length_c   1.000
_cell.angle_alpha   90.00
_cell.angle_beta   90.00
_cell.angle_gamma   90.00
#
_symmetry.space_group_name_H-M   'P 1'
#
loop_
_entity.id
_entity.type
_entity.pdbx_description
1 polymer ?
#
loop_
_entity_poly.entity_id
_entity_poly.type
_entity_poly.pdbx_seq_one_letter_code
_entity_poly.pdbx_strand_id
1 'polypeptide(L)'
;MRTMTRRLPPAPAPAAAVAVLLAALTCLLRPAAASGHAADRIARLPGQPAVDFDMYSGYITVDEAAGRSLFYLLQEAPEDAQPAPLVLWLNGGPGCSSVAYGASEELGAFRVTPRGAGLVLNEYRWNK
;
A
#
# COMPACT_ATOMS: atom_id res chain seq x y z
N MET A 1 -18.53 66.70 4.61
CA MET A 1 -19.29 65.54 5.12
C MET A 1 -19.67 64.66 3.93
N ARG A 2 -18.83 63.67 3.57
CA ARG A 2 -19.11 62.72 2.48
C ARG A 2 -19.59 61.41 3.09
N THR A 3 -20.87 61.10 2.92
CA THR A 3 -21.48 59.83 3.33
C THR A 3 -20.97 58.72 2.42
N MET A 4 -20.13 57.84 2.98
CA MET A 4 -19.74 56.58 2.33
C MET A 4 -20.92 55.61 2.35
N THR A 5 -21.63 55.46 1.24
CA THR A 5 -22.53 54.32 1.03
C THR A 5 -21.69 53.11 0.63
N ARG A 6 -21.43 52.20 1.59
CA ARG A 6 -20.90 50.86 1.29
C ARG A 6 -21.94 50.10 0.47
N ARG A 7 -21.66 49.85 -0.81
CA ARG A 7 -22.42 48.92 -1.63
C ARG A 7 -22.13 47.50 -1.15
N LEU A 8 -23.17 46.78 -0.73
CA LEU A 8 -23.06 45.36 -0.39
C LEU A 8 -22.75 44.57 -1.67
N PRO A 9 -21.83 43.58 -1.65
CA PRO A 9 -21.58 42.75 -2.83
C PRO A 9 -22.86 42.04 -3.29
N PRO A 10 -23.06 41.87 -4.60
CA PRO A 10 -24.22 41.17 -5.14
C PRO A 10 -24.23 39.72 -4.68
N ALA A 11 -25.41 39.21 -4.33
CA ALA A 11 -25.60 37.81 -3.97
C ALA A 11 -25.11 36.90 -5.12
N PRO A 12 -24.44 35.77 -4.82
CA PRO A 12 -23.96 34.87 -5.86
C PRO A 12 -25.14 34.36 -6.70
N ALA A 13 -24.96 34.36 -8.02
CA ALA A 13 -25.98 33.87 -8.95
C ALA A 13 -26.33 32.40 -8.66
N PRO A 14 -27.59 31.97 -8.87
CA PRO A 14 -28.05 30.62 -8.53
C PRO A 14 -27.23 29.50 -9.18
N ALA A 15 -26.68 29.74 -10.38
CA ALA A 15 -25.80 28.81 -11.07
C ALA A 15 -24.47 28.55 -10.33
N ALA A 16 -23.91 29.58 -9.67
CA ALA A 16 -22.68 29.43 -8.89
C ALA A 16 -22.92 28.62 -7.61
N ALA A 17 -24.09 28.77 -6.98
CA ALA A 17 -24.46 27.99 -5.82
C ALA A 17 -24.63 26.49 -6.16
N VAL A 18 -25.24 26.18 -7.30
CA VAL A 18 -25.42 24.79 -7.78
C VAL A 18 -24.07 24.15 -8.12
N ALA A 19 -23.16 24.87 -8.78
CA ALA A 19 -21.83 24.35 -9.11
C ALA A 19 -20.99 24.06 -7.84
N VAL A 20 -21.06 24.94 -6.84
CA VAL A 20 -20.40 24.74 -5.53
C VAL A 20 -20.99 23.54 -4.80
N LEU A 21 -22.31 23.37 -4.84
CA LEU A 21 -22.99 22.23 -4.21
C LEU A 21 -22.65 20.91 -4.90
N LEU A 22 -22.58 20.89 -6.24
CA LEU A 22 -22.14 19.71 -7.00
C LEU A 22 -20.68 19.36 -6.71
N ALA A 23 -19.79 20.35 -6.64
CA ALA A 23 -18.37 20.15 -6.34
C ALA A 23 -18.17 19.67 -4.89
N ALA A 24 -18.95 20.19 -3.94
CA ALA A 24 -18.95 19.72 -2.55
C ALA A 24 -19.48 18.28 -2.46
N LEU A 25 -20.56 17.97 -3.20
CA LEU A 25 -21.15 16.63 -3.23
C LEU A 25 -20.21 15.60 -3.87
N THR A 26 -19.49 15.95 -4.94
CA THR A 26 -18.47 15.06 -5.54
C THR A 26 -17.24 14.90 -4.65
N CYS A 27 -16.87 15.92 -3.86
CA CYS A 27 -15.82 15.80 -2.85
C CYS A 27 -16.23 14.85 -1.71
N LEU A 28 -17.49 14.92 -1.27
CA LEU A 28 -18.06 14.07 -0.21
C LEU A 28 -18.30 12.63 -0.66
N LEU A 29 -18.56 12.40 -1.95
CA LEU A 29 -18.72 11.07 -2.55
C LEU A 29 -17.40 10.42 -2.96
N ARG A 30 -16.25 11.07 -2.70
CA ARG A 30 -14.94 10.47 -2.98
C ARG A 30 -14.74 9.31 -2.00
N PRO A 31 -14.60 8.06 -2.48
CA PRO A 31 -14.21 6.98 -1.59
C PRO A 31 -12.87 7.37 -0.97
N ALA A 32 -12.79 7.30 0.37
CA ALA A 32 -11.51 7.37 1.05
C ALA A 32 -10.63 6.29 0.41
N ALA A 33 -9.45 6.67 -0.10
CA ALA A 33 -8.46 5.67 -0.46
C ALA A 33 -8.32 4.75 0.74
N ALA A 34 -8.42 3.43 0.53
CA ALA A 34 -8.27 2.47 1.61
C ALA A 34 -6.85 2.61 2.17
N SER A 35 -6.69 3.46 3.18
CA SER A 35 -5.45 3.60 3.93
C SER A 35 -5.51 2.57 5.05
N GLY A 36 -4.84 1.44 4.84
CA GLY A 36 -4.78 0.38 5.83
C GLY A 36 -4.20 -0.90 5.24
N HIS A 37 -3.66 -1.76 6.11
CA HIS A 37 -3.07 -3.06 5.77
C HIS A 37 -3.90 -3.87 4.76
N ALA A 38 -5.23 -3.79 4.82
CA ALA A 38 -6.11 -4.51 3.90
C ALA A 38 -5.94 -4.15 2.42
N ALA A 39 -5.55 -2.90 2.10
CA ALA A 39 -5.34 -2.46 0.73
C ALA A 39 -4.05 -3.04 0.12
N ASP A 40 -3.07 -3.36 0.96
CA ASP A 40 -1.77 -3.92 0.56
C ASP A 40 -1.82 -5.45 0.43
N ARG A 41 -2.97 -6.09 0.71
CA ARG A 41 -3.12 -7.55 0.65
C ARG A 41 -2.92 -8.04 -0.78
N ILE A 42 -1.99 -8.98 -0.93
CA ILE A 42 -1.74 -9.67 -2.19
C ILE A 42 -2.74 -10.82 -2.31
N ALA A 43 -3.64 -10.73 -3.29
CA ALA A 43 -4.59 -11.82 -3.56
C ALA A 43 -3.88 -13.08 -4.10
N ARG A 44 -3.03 -12.90 -5.13
CA ARG A 44 -2.19 -13.96 -5.70
C ARG A 44 -1.12 -13.35 -6.60
N LEU A 45 0.10 -13.86 -6.52
CA LEU A 45 1.19 -13.53 -7.45
C LEU A 45 1.08 -14.33 -8.75
N PRO A 46 1.55 -13.81 -9.89
CA PRO A 46 1.65 -14.56 -11.13
C PRO A 46 2.46 -15.85 -10.96
N GLY A 47 1.89 -16.99 -11.35
CA GLY A 47 2.56 -18.29 -11.22
C GLY A 47 2.71 -18.82 -9.79
N GLN A 48 2.01 -18.23 -8.80
CA GLN A 48 2.03 -18.70 -7.40
C GLN A 48 1.24 -19.99 -7.22
N PRO A 49 1.76 -21.01 -6.51
CA PRO A 49 0.97 -22.15 -6.06
C PRO A 49 -0.09 -21.71 -5.03
N ALA A 50 -1.06 -22.58 -4.73
CA ALA A 50 -1.98 -22.35 -3.62
C ALA A 50 -1.21 -22.36 -2.29
N VAL A 51 -1.60 -21.48 -1.36
CA VAL A 51 -1.00 -21.33 -0.03
C VAL A 51 -2.08 -21.10 1.02
N ASP A 52 -1.71 -21.32 2.27
CA ASP A 52 -2.52 -21.26 3.50
C ASP A 52 -2.17 -20.08 4.41
N PHE A 53 -1.42 -19.10 3.90
CA PHE A 53 -1.03 -17.89 4.61
C PHE A 53 -1.27 -16.66 3.73
N ASP A 54 -1.45 -15.51 4.39
CA ASP A 54 -1.64 -14.22 3.74
C ASP A 54 -0.31 -13.51 3.46
N MET A 55 -0.34 -12.62 2.48
CA MET A 55 0.79 -11.77 2.13
C MET A 55 0.34 -10.34 1.87
N TYR A 56 1.24 -9.40 2.18
CA TYR A 56 1.00 -7.98 2.00
C TYR A 56 2.24 -7.33 1.39
N SER A 57 2.05 -6.34 0.51
CA SER A 57 3.15 -5.52 0.02
C SER A 57 2.67 -4.11 -0.26
N GLY A 58 3.51 -3.14 0.06
CA GLY A 58 3.20 -1.74 -0.14
C GLY A 58 4.40 -0.85 0.10
N TYR A 59 4.14 0.45 0.15
CA TYR A 59 5.15 1.48 0.44
C TYR A 59 4.81 2.19 1.75
N ILE A 60 5.81 2.37 2.60
CA ILE A 60 5.71 3.20 3.80
C ILE A 60 6.59 4.44 3.57
N THR A 61 5.97 5.62 3.62
CA THR A 61 6.72 6.89 3.54
C THR A 61 7.51 7.11 4.82
N VAL A 62 8.83 7.26 4.66
CA VAL A 62 9.78 7.41 5.77
C VAL A 62 10.36 8.82 5.88
N ASP A 63 10.21 9.62 4.83
CA ASP A 63 10.56 11.03 4.82
C ASP A 63 9.68 11.76 3.80
N GLU A 64 8.66 12.44 4.30
CA GLU A 64 7.70 13.18 3.47
C GLU A 64 8.36 14.35 2.74
N ALA A 65 9.28 15.06 3.40
CA ALA A 65 9.95 16.24 2.83
C ALA A 65 10.86 15.88 1.66
N ALA A 66 11.57 14.75 1.78
CA ALA A 66 12.38 14.20 0.71
C ALA A 66 11.59 13.30 -0.26
N GLY A 67 10.31 13.04 0.00
CA GLY A 67 9.48 12.11 -0.78
C GLY A 67 9.98 10.66 -0.77
N ARG A 68 10.68 10.22 0.29
CA ARG A 68 11.25 8.86 0.36
C ARG A 68 10.24 7.89 0.96
N SER A 69 10.06 6.76 0.29
CA SER A 69 9.26 5.63 0.78
C SER A 69 10.04 4.32 0.63
N LEU A 70 9.84 3.41 1.58
CA LEU A 70 10.40 2.06 1.55
C LEU A 70 9.33 1.05 1.15
N PHE A 71 9.67 0.17 0.22
CA PHE A 71 8.83 -0.97 -0.15
C PHE A 71 8.98 -2.10 0.87
N TYR A 72 7.89 -2.78 1.21
CA TYR A 72 7.90 -3.97 2.08
C TYR A 72 7.15 -5.15 1.43
N LEU A 73 7.51 -6.36 1.86
CA LEU A 73 6.78 -7.59 1.61
C LEU A 73 6.67 -8.34 2.94
N LEU A 74 5.45 -8.56 3.40
CA LEU A 74 5.12 -9.40 4.55
C LEU A 74 4.56 -10.73 4.07
N GLN A 75 5.12 -11.83 4.58
CA GLN A 75 4.59 -13.18 4.42
C GLN A 75 4.23 -13.67 5.81
N GLU A 76 2.93 -13.78 6.10
CA GLU A 76 2.47 -14.18 7.43
C GLU A 76 2.73 -15.67 7.69
N ALA A 77 2.75 -16.04 8.97
CA ALA A 77 2.69 -17.44 9.35
C ALA A 77 1.28 -18.01 9.09
N PRO A 78 1.14 -19.29 8.74
CA PRO A 78 -0.17 -19.93 8.56
C PRO A 78 -0.96 -19.91 9.88
N GLU A 79 -2.28 -20.07 9.77
CA GLU A 79 -3.22 -19.90 10.89
C GLU A 79 -2.93 -20.82 12.09
N ASP A 80 -2.38 -22.02 11.84
CA ASP A 80 -2.02 -23.01 12.86
C ASP A 80 -0.74 -22.67 13.64
N ALA A 81 0.10 -21.78 13.11
CA ALA A 81 1.30 -21.27 13.76
C ALA A 81 1.06 -19.95 14.52
N GLN A 82 -0.16 -19.41 14.47
CA GLN A 82 -0.48 -18.14 15.11
C GLN A 82 -0.74 -18.28 16.63
N PRO A 83 -0.35 -17.29 17.47
CA PRO A 83 0.35 -16.07 17.11
C PRO A 83 1.87 -16.28 16.95
N ALA A 84 2.39 -15.98 15.76
CA ALA A 84 3.81 -16.04 15.47
C ALA A 84 4.51 -14.70 15.79
N PRO A 85 5.82 -14.70 16.10
CA PRO A 85 6.58 -13.46 16.26
C PRO A 85 6.73 -12.70 14.94
N LEU A 86 6.82 -11.37 15.02
CA LEU A 86 7.17 -10.52 13.89
C LEU A 86 8.70 -10.49 13.70
N VAL A 87 9.19 -10.90 12.55
CA VAL A 87 10.61 -10.88 12.19
C VAL A 87 10.85 -9.95 11.01
N LEU A 88 11.71 -8.94 11.20
CA LEU A 88 12.20 -8.07 10.13
C LEU A 88 13.49 -8.66 9.54
N TRP A 89 13.49 -8.92 8.23
CA TRP A 89 14.66 -9.39 7.50
C TRP A 89 15.25 -8.33 6.58
N LEU A 90 16.56 -8.09 6.68
CA LEU A 90 17.29 -7.11 5.89
C LEU A 90 18.50 -7.75 5.23
N ASN A 91 18.53 -7.77 3.90
CA ASN A 91 19.74 -8.09 3.18
C ASN A 91 20.70 -6.90 3.14
N GLY A 92 22.00 -7.22 3.05
CA GLY A 92 23.08 -6.23 3.09
C GLY A 92 23.49 -5.71 1.71
N GLY A 93 24.80 -5.69 1.45
CA GLY A 93 25.39 -5.09 0.25
C GLY A 93 26.42 -4.03 0.63
N PRO A 94 26.12 -2.72 0.50
CA PRO A 94 24.80 -2.06 0.48
C PRO A 94 24.09 -2.02 -0.88
N GLY A 95 22.76 -1.82 -0.86
CA GLY A 95 21.93 -1.61 -2.06
C GLY A 95 21.24 -2.86 -2.62
N CYS A 96 21.50 -4.04 -2.04
CA CYS A 96 20.79 -5.26 -2.39
C CYS A 96 19.38 -5.25 -1.77
N SER A 97 18.40 -5.78 -2.50
CA SER A 97 17.00 -5.82 -2.04
C SER A 97 16.72 -7.07 -1.19
N SER A 98 16.10 -6.90 -0.03
CA SER A 98 15.64 -8.03 0.79
C SER A 98 14.58 -8.89 0.10
N VAL A 99 13.83 -8.32 -0.84
CA VAL A 99 12.84 -9.08 -1.62
C VAL A 99 13.54 -9.92 -2.68
N ALA A 100 14.56 -9.36 -3.33
CA ALA A 100 15.33 -10.08 -4.35
C ALA A 100 16.12 -11.25 -3.75
N TYR A 101 16.75 -11.04 -2.59
CA TYR A 101 17.57 -12.05 -1.92
C TYR A 101 16.75 -12.87 -0.91
N GLY A 102 16.51 -12.30 0.27
CA GLY A 102 15.79 -12.92 1.39
C GLY A 102 14.51 -13.63 0.99
N ALA A 103 13.59 -12.91 0.34
CA ALA A 103 12.27 -13.44 0.03
C ALA A 103 12.23 -14.41 -1.16
N SER A 104 13.14 -14.27 -2.15
CA SER A 104 13.04 -15.00 -3.43
C SER A 104 14.06 -16.14 -3.58
N GLU A 105 15.23 -16.04 -2.95
CA GLU A 105 16.34 -16.99 -3.09
C GLU A 105 16.98 -17.45 -1.78
N GLU A 106 16.51 -16.98 -0.61
CA GLU A 106 16.96 -17.48 0.70
C GLU A 106 15.85 -18.13 1.54
N LEU A 107 15.05 -17.35 2.25
CA LEU A 107 14.17 -17.82 3.33
C LEU A 107 12.67 -17.58 3.12
N GLY A 108 12.30 -16.82 2.08
CA GLY A 108 10.91 -16.52 1.81
C GLY A 108 10.11 -17.73 1.33
N ALA A 109 8.80 -17.52 1.23
CA ALA A 109 7.85 -18.59 0.95
C ALA A 109 7.99 -19.21 -0.44
N PHE A 110 8.58 -18.51 -1.40
CA PHE A 110 8.66 -18.97 -2.78
C PHE A 110 10.08 -18.92 -3.34
N ARG A 111 10.37 -19.83 -4.27
CA ARG A 111 11.51 -19.74 -5.18
C ARG A 111 11.01 -19.34 -6.55
N VAL A 112 11.76 -18.46 -7.22
CA VAL A 112 11.51 -18.10 -8.61
C VAL A 112 11.98 -19.24 -9.52
N THR A 113 11.12 -19.69 -10.42
CA THR A 113 11.48 -20.75 -11.38
C THR A 113 12.42 -20.22 -12.47
N PRO A 114 13.15 -21.09 -13.19
CA PRO A 114 14.02 -20.66 -14.27
C PRO A 114 13.31 -19.74 -15.26
N ARG A 115 14.02 -18.69 -15.71
CA ARG A 115 13.50 -17.64 -16.61
C ARG A 115 12.39 -16.78 -16.01
N GLY A 116 12.14 -16.84 -14.69
CA GLY A 116 11.11 -16.02 -14.04
C GLY A 116 9.68 -16.39 -14.44
N ALA A 117 9.46 -17.64 -14.87
CA ALA A 117 8.18 -18.07 -15.43
C ALA A 117 7.09 -18.32 -14.38
N GLY A 118 7.45 -18.40 -13.09
CA GLY A 118 6.52 -18.63 -12.00
C GLY A 118 7.22 -18.84 -10.66
N LEU A 119 6.48 -19.38 -9.70
CA LEU A 119 6.93 -19.57 -8.32
C LEU A 119 6.71 -21.02 -7.89
N VAL A 120 7.60 -21.54 -7.06
CA VAL A 120 7.41 -22.82 -6.35
C VAL A 120 7.54 -22.59 -4.85
N LEU A 121 6.75 -23.32 -4.05
CA LEU A 121 6.77 -23.17 -2.61
C LEU A 121 8.12 -23.65 -2.04
N ASN A 122 8.73 -22.84 -1.18
CA ASN A 122 9.92 -23.20 -0.44
C ASN A 122 9.53 -24.06 0.77
N GLU A 123 10.00 -25.30 0.80
CA GLU A 123 9.75 -26.22 1.91
C GLU A 123 10.39 -25.75 3.21
N TYR A 124 11.49 -24.98 3.16
CA TYR A 124 12.18 -24.51 4.36
C TYR A 124 12.02 -23.00 4.60
N ARG A 125 10.90 -22.45 4.14
CA ARG A 125 10.54 -21.04 4.36
C ARG A 125 10.42 -20.75 5.85
N TRP A 126 10.81 -19.54 6.25
CA TRP A 126 10.80 -19.13 7.66
C TRP A 126 9.42 -18.68 8.15
N ASN A 127 8.47 -18.40 7.26
CA ASN A 127 7.08 -18.11 7.64
C ASN A 127 6.25 -19.39 7.88
N LYS A 128 6.90 -20.48 8.28
CA LYS A 128 6.24 -21.71 8.71
C LYS A 128 5.95 -21.67 10.21
#